data_AF-A0A7V0S157-F1
#
_entry.id   AF-A0A7V0S157-F1
#
_cell.length_a   1.000
_cell.length_b   1.000
_cell.length_c   1.000
_cell.angle_alpha   90.00
_cell.angle_beta   90.00
_cell.angle_gamma   90.00
#
_symmetry.space_group_name_H-M   'P 1'
#
loop_
_entity.id
_entity.type
_entity.pdbx_description
1 polymer ?
#
loop_
_entity_poly.entity_id
_entity_poly.type
_entity_poly.pdbx_seq_one_letter_code
_entity_poly.pdbx_strand_id
1 'polypeptide(L)'
;MYRLEYDYFKIPKPDLSIFLDVPFDFTVSRLTNDRLGSDREYLRGNIDIHEKDLSFQERVRRVYLRQEENDSNFKVISCAKENGEMAQPDEIFQRIKFVLKQHLGL
;
A
#
# COMPACT_ATOMS: atom_id res chain seq x y z
N MET A 1 -16.64 -3.44 -0.64
CA MET A 1 -15.47 -4.15 -1.22
C MET A 1 -15.72 -5.65 -1.19
N TYR A 2 -15.73 -6.28 -0.01
CA TYR A 2 -15.80 -7.74 0.15
C TYR A 2 -17.02 -8.45 -0.46
N ARG A 3 -18.22 -7.84 -0.41
CA ARG A 3 -19.41 -8.42 -1.07
C ARG A 3 -19.23 -8.59 -2.57
N LEU A 4 -18.58 -7.64 -3.23
CA LEU A 4 -18.37 -7.71 -4.67
C LEU A 4 -17.38 -8.84 -5.00
N GLU A 5 -16.30 -8.96 -4.24
CA GLU A 5 -15.25 -9.97 -4.47
C GLU A 5 -15.73 -11.39 -4.13
N TYR A 6 -16.30 -11.58 -2.94
CA TYR A 6 -16.63 -12.90 -2.42
C TYR A 6 -18.04 -13.37 -2.80
N ASP A 7 -19.03 -12.46 -2.83
CA ASP A 7 -20.41 -12.86 -3.11
C ASP A 7 -20.72 -12.84 -4.61
N TYR A 8 -20.26 -11.81 -5.32
CA TYR A 8 -20.53 -11.64 -6.75
C TYR A 8 -19.48 -12.35 -7.63
N PHE A 9 -18.19 -12.06 -7.43
CA PHE A 9 -17.12 -12.71 -8.20
C PHE A 9 -16.73 -14.10 -7.69
N LYS A 10 -17.28 -14.54 -6.55
CA LYS A 10 -16.99 -15.85 -5.94
C LYS A 10 -15.49 -16.12 -5.75
N ILE A 11 -14.71 -15.06 -5.56
CA ILE A 11 -13.29 -15.19 -5.26
C ILE A 11 -13.19 -15.83 -3.88
N PRO A 12 -12.43 -16.93 -3.72
CA PRO A 12 -12.27 -17.55 -2.42
C PRO A 12 -11.62 -16.56 -1.45
N LYS A 13 -12.21 -16.43 -0.26
CA LYS A 13 -11.67 -15.55 0.79
C LYS A 13 -10.33 -16.13 1.26
N PRO A 14 -9.24 -15.34 1.24
CA PRO A 14 -7.94 -15.80 1.73
C PRO A 14 -7.97 -16.01 3.24
N ASP A 15 -7.21 -16.99 3.72
CA ASP A 15 -7.00 -17.22 5.16
C ASP A 15 -6.28 -16.04 5.82
N LEU A 16 -5.38 -15.38 5.08
CA LEU A 16 -4.64 -14.19 5.51
C LEU A 16 -4.39 -13.26 4.32
N SER A 17 -4.67 -11.96 4.50
CA SER A 17 -4.29 -10.89 3.58
C SER A 17 -3.32 -9.95 4.28
N ILE A 18 -2.17 -9.68 3.67
CA ILE A 18 -1.17 -8.77 4.22
C ILE A 18 -1.08 -7.53 3.33
N PHE A 19 -1.32 -6.36 3.91
CA PHE A 19 -1.13 -5.08 3.26
C PHE A 19 0.15 -4.42 3.76
N LEU A 20 1.07 -4.15 2.84
CA LEU A 20 2.33 -3.48 3.13
C LEU A 20 2.15 -1.97 3.04
N ASP A 21 2.06 -1.33 4.20
CA ASP A 21 1.88 0.11 4.29
C ASP A 21 3.21 0.85 4.17
N VAL A 22 3.52 1.30 2.95
CA VAL A 22 4.76 2.00 2.62
C VAL A 22 4.67 3.49 2.95
N PRO A 23 5.77 4.12 3.40
CA PRO A 23 5.81 5.57 3.59
C PRO A 23 5.45 6.31 2.30
N PHE A 24 4.70 7.39 2.45
CA PHE A 24 4.19 8.16 1.32
C PHE A 24 5.33 8.79 0.51
N ASP A 25 6.32 9.37 1.19
CA ASP A 25 7.47 10.01 0.56
C ASP A 25 8.32 9.03 -0.27
N PHE A 26 8.41 7.77 0.16
CA PHE A 26 9.06 6.72 -0.61
C PHE A 26 8.26 6.41 -1.89
N THR A 27 6.93 6.37 -1.79
CA THR A 27 6.04 6.14 -2.94
C THR A 27 6.13 7.30 -3.94
N VAL A 28 6.13 8.55 -3.44
CA VAL A 28 6.30 9.76 -4.25
C VAL A 28 7.62 9.73 -5.01
N SER A 29 8.74 9.45 -4.32
CA SER A 29 10.07 9.44 -4.96
C SER A 29 10.23 8.37 -6.03
N ARG A 30 9.54 7.23 -5.92
CA ARG A 30 9.55 6.19 -6.96
C ARG A 30 8.72 6.58 -8.18
N LEU A 31 7.56 7.19 -7.97
CA LEU A 31 6.66 7.67 -9.04
C LEU A 31 7.23 8.86 -9.81
N THR A 32 8.04 9.70 -9.16
CA THR A 32 8.72 10.82 -9.81
C THR A 32 9.97 10.37 -10.57
N ASN A 33 10.73 9.39 -10.05
CA ASN A 33 11.92 8.85 -10.72
C ASN A 33 11.60 8.07 -12.00
N ASP A 34 10.53 7.26 -12.04
CA ASP A 34 10.14 6.50 -13.24
C ASP A 34 9.65 7.40 -14.39
N ARG A 35 9.34 8.69 -14.12
CA ARG A 35 8.74 9.64 -15.08
C ARG A 35 9.68 10.77 -15.53
N LEU A 36 10.98 10.66 -15.23
CA LEU A 36 12.04 11.52 -15.77
C LEU A 36 12.54 11.05 -17.16
N GLY A 37 12.07 9.92 -17.66
CA GLY A 37 12.25 9.51 -19.06
C GLY A 37 11.37 10.33 -20.00
N SER A 38 11.99 11.26 -20.74
CA SER A 38 11.60 12.00 -21.97
C SER A 38 10.14 12.21 -22.44
N ASP A 39 9.09 12.03 -21.63
CA ASP A 39 7.70 12.04 -22.14
C ASP A 39 6.89 13.29 -21.71
N ARG A 40 7.53 14.45 -21.56
CA ARG A 40 6.84 15.66 -21.04
C ARG A 40 7.07 16.98 -21.78
N GLU A 41 7.32 16.92 -23.07
CA GLU A 41 7.32 18.14 -23.91
C GLU A 41 5.90 18.67 -24.21
N TYR A 42 4.86 17.85 -24.05
CA TYR A 42 3.47 18.20 -24.45
C TYR A 42 2.61 18.83 -23.34
N LEU A 43 3.04 18.81 -22.07
CA LEU A 43 2.28 19.37 -20.95
C LEU A 43 2.60 20.86 -20.79
N ARG A 44 2.00 21.67 -21.66
CA ARG A 44 2.07 23.15 -21.67
C ARG A 44 1.39 23.79 -20.45
N GLY A 45 1.94 23.60 -19.25
CA GLY A 45 1.61 24.40 -18.06
C GLY A 45 0.19 24.24 -17.50
N ASN A 46 -0.53 23.15 -17.82
CA ASN A 46 -1.86 22.90 -17.24
C ASN A 46 -1.77 21.99 -16.02
N ILE A 47 -2.54 22.39 -14.99
CA ILE A 47 -2.78 21.81 -13.65
C ILE A 47 -1.94 20.57 -13.33
N ASP A 48 -1.15 20.70 -12.27
CA ASP A 48 -0.24 19.70 -11.75
C ASP A 48 -0.93 18.34 -11.51
N ILE A 49 -0.88 17.49 -12.54
CA ILE A 49 -1.43 16.13 -12.53
C ILE A 49 -0.85 15.29 -11.40
N HIS A 50 0.30 15.69 -10.83
CA HIS A 50 0.93 15.02 -9.70
C HIS A 50 0.15 15.20 -8.40
N GLU A 51 -0.43 16.36 -8.14
CA GLU A 51 -1.16 16.61 -6.90
C GLU A 51 -2.46 15.77 -6.83
N LYS A 52 -3.09 15.54 -7.99
CA LYS A 52 -4.23 14.61 -8.10
C LYS A 52 -3.82 13.15 -7.91
N ASP A 53 -2.70 12.72 -8.50
CA ASP A 53 -2.17 11.36 -8.32
C ASP A 53 -1.80 11.10 -6.85
N LEU A 54 -1.12 12.06 -6.20
CA LEU A 54 -0.68 11.96 -4.82
C LEU A 54 -1.85 11.96 -3.83
N SER A 55 -2.79 12.90 -3.96
CA SER A 55 -3.98 12.93 -3.11
C SER A 55 -4.88 11.71 -3.34
N PHE A 56 -4.92 11.17 -4.56
CA PHE A 56 -5.63 9.93 -4.86
C PHE A 56 -4.98 8.73 -4.17
N GLN A 57 -3.65 8.58 -4.27
CA GLN A 57 -2.93 7.50 -3.59
C GLN A 57 -3.08 7.56 -2.08
N GLU A 58 -3.07 8.75 -1.49
CA GLU A 58 -3.32 8.92 -0.06
C GLU A 58 -4.75 8.50 0.32
N ARG A 59 -5.76 8.83 -0.50
CA ARG A 59 -7.14 8.35 -0.31
C ARG A 59 -7.22 6.82 -0.41
N VAL A 60 -6.57 6.22 -1.39
CA VAL A 60 -6.52 4.76 -1.58
C VAL A 60 -5.86 4.08 -0.37
N ARG A 61 -4.70 4.57 0.08
CA ARG A 61 -4.00 4.09 1.27
C ARG A 61 -4.92 4.09 2.49
N ARG A 62 -5.63 5.20 2.74
CA ARG A 62 -6.59 5.31 3.85
C ARG A 62 -7.71 4.27 3.80
N VAL A 63 -8.17 3.87 2.62
CA VAL A 63 -9.19 2.81 2.48
C VAL A 63 -8.61 1.47 2.95
N TYR A 64 -7.40 1.11 2.52
CA TYR A 64 -6.77 -0.14 2.93
C TYR A 64 -6.40 -0.19 4.41
N LEU A 65 -5.93 0.92 4.99
CA LEU A 65 -5.63 0.99 6.43
C LEU A 65 -6.85 0.69 7.30
N ARG A 66 -8.05 1.09 6.85
CA ARG A 66 -9.32 0.82 7.57
C ARG A 66 -9.80 -0.62 7.41
N GLN A 67 -9.20 -1.42 6.53
CA GLN A 67 -9.66 -2.79 6.31
C GLN A 67 -9.31 -3.76 7.43
N GLU A 68 -8.26 -3.48 8.20
CA GLU A 68 -7.93 -4.27 9.39
C GLU A 68 -9.06 -4.26 10.43
N GLU A 69 -9.86 -3.19 10.50
CA GLU A 69 -11.04 -3.11 11.38
C GLU A 69 -12.21 -3.97 10.87
N ASN A 70 -12.28 -4.23 9.56
CA ASN A 70 -13.39 -4.94 8.91
C ASN A 70 -13.14 -6.45 8.74
N ASP A 71 -11.88 -6.87 8.73
CA ASP A 71 -11.51 -8.28 8.53
C ASP A 71 -10.32 -8.64 9.42
N SER A 72 -10.54 -9.52 10.40
CA SER A 72 -9.50 -9.98 11.33
C SER A 72 -8.35 -10.71 10.63
N ASN A 73 -8.60 -11.24 9.43
CA ASN A 73 -7.63 -11.91 8.58
C ASN A 73 -6.88 -10.94 7.66
N PHE A 74 -7.22 -9.65 7.67
CA PHE A 74 -6.48 -8.61 7.00
C PHE A 74 -5.51 -7.97 7.99
N LYS A 75 -4.23 -7.95 7.66
CA LYS A 75 -3.16 -7.43 8.51
C LYS A 75 -2.39 -6.34 7.81
N VAL A 76 -2.26 -5.20 8.47
CA VAL A 76 -1.45 -4.09 7.98
C VAL A 76 -0.05 -4.19 8.59
N ILE A 77 0.98 -4.18 7.74
CA ILE A 77 2.37 -4.11 8.16
C ILE A 77 2.93 -2.77 7.71
N SER A 78 3.26 -1.91 8.68
CA SER A 78 4.03 -0.70 8.41
C SER A 78 5.40 -1.10 7.83
N CYS A 79 5.76 -0.51 6.70
CA CYS A 79 7.09 -0.58 6.11
C CYS A 79 7.93 0.65 6.48
N ALA A 80 7.41 1.55 7.33
CA ALA A 80 8.14 2.68 7.84
C ALA A 80 8.90 2.33 9.13
N LYS A 81 10.02 3.01 9.34
CA LYS A 81 10.69 3.13 10.65
C LYS A 81 9.99 4.18 11.50
N GLU A 82 10.41 4.31 12.77
CA GLU A 82 9.87 5.32 13.70
C GLU A 82 10.06 6.76 13.21
N ASN A 83 11.13 7.02 12.45
CA ASN A 83 11.40 8.32 11.84
C ASN A 83 10.61 8.58 10.53
N GLY A 84 9.74 7.65 10.11
CA GLY A 84 8.95 7.75 8.88
C GLY A 84 9.67 7.30 7.60
N GLU A 85 10.96 6.95 7.67
CA GLU A 85 11.71 6.46 6.51
C GLU A 85 11.36 5.01 6.17
N MET A 86 11.63 4.59 4.93
CA MET A 86 11.45 3.21 4.52
C MET A 86 12.39 2.29 5.32
N ALA A 87 11.81 1.26 5.95
CA ALA A 87 12.56 0.22 6.64
C ALA A 87 13.33 -0.64 5.65
N GLN A 88 14.41 -1.28 6.13
CA GLN A 88 15.18 -2.17 5.27
C GLN A 88 14.36 -3.43 4.93
N PRO A 89 14.57 -4.06 3.75
CA PRO A 89 13.82 -5.25 3.35
C PRO A 89 13.86 -6.36 4.39
N ASP A 90 15.00 -6.59 5.04
CA ASP A 90 15.13 -7.61 6.08
C ASP A 90 14.26 -7.32 7.30
N GLU A 91 14.15 -6.05 7.70
CA GLU A 91 13.31 -5.63 8.82
C GLU A 91 11.82 -5.85 8.51
N ILE A 92 11.39 -5.45 7.31
CA ILE A 92 10.03 -5.68 6.82
C ILE A 92 9.75 -7.19 6.75
N PHE A 93 10.71 -7.98 6.28
CA PHE A 93 10.58 -9.43 6.22
C PHE A 93 10.43 -10.07 7.60
N GLN A 94 11.12 -9.57 8.63
CA GLN A 94 10.89 -10.03 10.01
C GLN A 94 9.48 -9.67 10.50
N ARG A 95 8.97 -8.47 10.19
CA ARG A 95 7.58 -8.07 10.51
C ARG A 95 6.57 -9.00 9.84
N ILE A 96 6.79 -9.37 8.57
CA ILE A 96 5.95 -10.33 7.84
C ILE A 96 5.98 -11.71 8.51
N LYS A 97 7.17 -12.23 8.83
CA LYS A 97 7.28 -13.52 9.53
C LYS A 97 6.57 -13.52 10.88
N PHE A 98 6.65 -12.41 11.62
CA PHE A 98 5.97 -12.28 12.89
C PHE A 98 4.45 -12.42 12.71
N VAL A 99 3.86 -11.69 11.76
CA VAL A 99 2.42 -11.79 11.45
C VAL A 99 2.04 -13.21 11.00
N LEU A 100 2.87 -13.84 10.16
CA LEU A 100 2.64 -15.21 9.71
C LEU A 100 2.66 -16.21 10.87
N LYS A 101 3.61 -16.10 11.79
CA LYS A 101 3.67 -16.98 12.98
C LYS A 101 2.44 -16.81 13.87
N GLN A 102 2.03 -15.57 14.13
CA GLN A 102 0.83 -15.29 14.91
C GLN A 102 -0.43 -15.89 14.28
N HIS A 103 -0.55 -15.80 12.95
CA HIS A 103 -1.67 -16.40 12.22
C HIS A 103 -1.66 -17.94 12.25
N LEU A 104 -0.48 -18.55 12.18
CA LEU A 104 -0.31 -20.01 12.23
C LEU A 104 -0.30 -20.59 13.65
N GLY A 105 -0.33 -19.76 14.69
CA GLY A 105 -0.26 -20.19 16.09
C GLY A 105 1.11 -20.74 16.52
N LEU A 106 2.20 -20.24 15.90
CA LEU A 106 3.60 -20.65 16.12
C LEU A 106 4.39 -19.68 16.99
#